data_AF-A0A7Y4RYZ8-F1
#
_entry.id   AF-A0A7Y4RYZ8-F1
#
_cell.length_a   1.000
_cell.length_b   1.000
_cell.length_c   1.000
_cell.angle_alpha   90.00
_cell.angle_beta   90.00
_cell.angle_gamma   90.00
#
_symmetry.space_group_name_H-M   'P 1'
#
loop_
_entity.id
_entity.type
_entity.pdbx_description
1 polymer ?
#
loop_
_entity_poly.entity_id
_entity_poly.type
_entity_poly.pdbx_seq_one_letter_code
_entity_poly.pdbx_strand_id
1 'polypeptide(L)'
;MLLALTSASCAAAPSAPEASTMRFATALSEEASVEADVSWSSRAQEVLVNALSLTGIRYKYGGKSPETGFDCSGFVRYVYQQAANLSLPHSARAISQLGKTIPKHELKPGDLVFFNTLKSAFSHVGIYLGNNRFIHSPSSGGGVRVEDMQSSYWQQRFNGAQRLDGLQEDAKKTP
;
A
#
# COMPACT_ATOMS: atom_id res chain seq x y z
N MET A 1 75.54 25.76 25.32
CA MET A 1 74.15 26.11 25.68
C MET A 1 73.26 25.62 24.54
N LEU A 2 72.87 24.34 24.51
CA LEU A 2 71.69 23.74 25.15
C LEU A 2 70.43 24.60 25.02
N LEU A 3 69.46 24.15 24.21
CA LEU A 3 68.08 23.85 24.67
C LEU A 3 67.24 23.30 23.50
N ALA A 4 66.85 22.02 23.65
CA ALA A 4 65.79 21.38 22.90
C ALA A 4 64.43 21.76 23.53
N LEU A 5 63.40 21.96 22.71
CA LEU A 5 62.01 21.93 23.14
C LEU A 5 61.19 21.14 22.11
N THR A 6 60.84 19.91 22.48
CA THR A 6 59.80 19.11 21.83
C THR A 6 58.50 19.35 22.58
N SER A 7 57.46 19.85 21.90
CA SER A 7 56.11 19.90 22.44
C SER A 7 55.36 18.61 22.05
N ALA A 8 55.12 17.76 23.04
CA ALA A 8 54.18 16.65 22.94
C ALA A 8 52.75 17.20 23.05
N SER A 9 51.92 16.98 22.03
CA SER A 9 50.49 17.27 22.08
C SER A 9 49.74 15.99 22.46
N CYS A 10 49.10 16.00 23.62
CA CYS A 10 48.19 14.92 24.06
C CYS A 10 46.87 15.03 23.28
N ALA A 11 46.52 13.99 22.53
CA ALA A 11 45.18 13.80 22.01
C ALA A 11 44.31 13.12 23.09
N ALA A 12 43.33 13.85 23.62
CA ALA A 12 42.28 13.27 24.44
C ALA A 12 41.30 12.53 23.54
N ALA A 13 41.18 11.21 23.69
CA ALA A 13 40.15 10.41 23.04
C ALA A 13 38.80 10.65 23.73
N PRO A 14 37.70 10.91 22.99
CA PRO A 14 36.38 10.95 23.59
C PRO A 14 35.94 9.53 23.98
N SER A 15 35.55 9.36 25.25
CA SER A 15 34.91 8.17 25.79
C SER A 15 33.51 8.01 25.19
N ALA A 16 33.26 6.92 24.48
CA ALA A 16 31.99 6.63 23.84
C ALA A 16 30.93 6.14 24.86
N PRO A 17 29.75 6.79 24.94
CA PRO A 17 28.54 6.18 25.49
C PRO A 17 27.58 5.79 24.35
N GLU A 18 28.00 5.00 23.37
CA GLU A 18 27.25 4.90 22.09
C GLU A 18 26.71 3.50 21.76
N ALA A 19 27.31 2.41 22.27
CA ALA A 19 26.98 1.07 21.78
C ALA A 19 25.67 0.48 22.35
N SER A 20 25.34 0.78 23.62
CA SER A 20 24.18 0.17 24.29
C SER A 20 22.85 0.85 23.92
N THR A 21 22.87 2.19 23.80
CA THR A 21 21.70 3.00 23.41
C THR A 21 21.29 2.73 21.96
N MET A 22 22.28 2.54 21.08
CA MET A 22 22.05 2.26 19.65
C MET A 22 21.48 0.86 19.42
N ARG A 23 21.91 -0.15 20.20
CA ARG A 23 21.33 -1.51 20.16
C ARG A 23 19.89 -1.58 20.65
N PHE A 24 19.56 -0.81 21.68
CA PHE A 24 18.17 -0.71 22.17
C PHE A 24 17.27 0.02 21.17
N ALA A 25 17.75 1.09 20.53
CA ALA A 25 17.00 1.81 19.51
C ALA A 25 16.73 0.95 18.26
N THR A 26 17.71 0.16 17.81
CA THR A 26 17.53 -0.79 16.70
C THR A 26 16.50 -1.86 17.04
N ALA A 27 16.60 -2.50 18.21
CA ALA A 27 15.64 -3.53 18.62
C ALA A 27 14.21 -2.98 18.69
N LEU A 28 14.00 -1.79 19.24
CA LEU A 28 12.67 -1.16 19.28
C LEU A 28 12.11 -0.85 17.89
N SER A 29 12.96 -0.47 16.93
CA SER A 29 12.53 -0.24 15.54
C SER A 29 12.20 -1.53 14.79
N GLU A 30 12.89 -2.63 15.11
CA GLU A 30 12.67 -3.94 14.52
C GLU A 30 11.34 -4.53 15.01
N GLU A 31 11.09 -4.51 16.31
CA GLU A 31 9.82 -4.97 16.91
C GLU A 31 8.62 -4.18 16.37
N ALA A 32 8.73 -2.85 16.24
CA ALA A 32 7.66 -2.02 15.67
C ALA A 32 7.39 -2.33 14.19
N SER A 33 8.43 -2.68 13.43
CA SER A 33 8.28 -3.06 12.02
C SER A 33 7.60 -4.42 11.84
N VAL A 34 7.83 -5.35 12.76
CA VAL A 34 7.20 -6.67 12.78
C VAL A 34 5.72 -6.55 13.13
N GLU A 35 5.37 -5.80 14.19
CA GLU A 35 3.97 -5.54 14.56
C GLU A 35 3.18 -4.86 13.42
N ALA A 36 3.79 -3.90 12.73
CA ALA A 36 3.17 -3.24 11.58
C ALA A 36 2.95 -4.20 10.40
N ASP A 37 3.90 -5.10 10.10
CA ASP A 37 3.75 -6.08 9.01
C ASP A 37 2.70 -7.16 9.36
N VAL A 38 2.67 -7.63 10.62
CA VAL A 38 1.64 -8.55 11.11
C VAL A 38 0.26 -7.90 11.03
N SER A 39 0.11 -6.67 11.52
CA SER A 39 -1.17 -5.96 11.44
C SER A 39 -1.58 -5.63 10.00
N TRP A 40 -0.62 -5.37 9.10
CA TRP A 40 -0.93 -5.24 7.67
C TRP A 40 -1.42 -6.57 7.10
N SER A 41 -0.76 -7.68 7.41
CA SER A 41 -1.11 -9.00 6.90
C SER A 41 -2.55 -9.40 7.26
N SER A 42 -3.01 -9.10 8.48
CA SER A 42 -4.39 -9.38 8.90
C SER A 42 -5.41 -8.51 8.17
N ARG A 43 -5.18 -7.19 8.06
CA ARG A 43 -6.06 -6.29 7.31
C ARG A 43 -6.09 -6.64 5.81
N ALA A 44 -4.94 -6.96 5.24
CA ALA A 44 -4.84 -7.41 3.86
C ALA A 44 -5.67 -8.69 3.66
N GLN A 45 -5.55 -9.67 4.56
CA GLN A 45 -6.36 -10.89 4.51
C GLN A 45 -7.87 -10.57 4.49
N GLU A 46 -8.34 -9.68 5.36
CA GLU A 46 -9.75 -9.26 5.39
C GLU A 46 -10.17 -8.56 4.09
N VAL A 47 -9.34 -7.67 3.55
CA VAL A 47 -9.57 -7.02 2.25
C VAL A 47 -9.72 -8.07 1.14
N LEU A 48 -8.84 -9.07 1.09
CA LEU A 48 -8.85 -10.10 0.07
C LEU A 48 -10.10 -11.00 0.18
N VAL A 49 -10.46 -11.44 1.38
CA VAL A 49 -11.66 -12.25 1.62
C VAL A 49 -12.92 -11.49 1.19
N ASN A 50 -13.04 -10.22 1.61
CA ASN A 50 -14.16 -9.37 1.22
C ASN A 50 -14.20 -9.18 -0.31
N ALA A 51 -13.07 -8.86 -0.94
CA ALA A 51 -12.99 -8.69 -2.38
C ALA A 51 -13.44 -9.94 -3.15
N LEU A 52 -12.94 -11.11 -2.76
CA LEU A 52 -13.28 -12.38 -3.41
C LEU A 52 -14.75 -12.77 -3.22
N SER A 53 -15.35 -12.46 -2.07
CA SER A 53 -16.77 -12.73 -1.82
C SER A 53 -17.72 -12.00 -2.77
N LEU A 54 -17.25 -10.91 -3.38
CA LEU A 54 -18.01 -10.06 -4.30
C LEU A 54 -17.85 -10.47 -5.78
N THR A 55 -17.13 -11.56 -6.05
CA THR A 55 -16.91 -12.08 -7.41
C THR A 55 -18.24 -12.32 -8.12
N GLY A 56 -18.32 -11.90 -9.38
CA GLY A 56 -19.50 -12.03 -10.22
C GLY A 56 -20.50 -10.88 -10.14
N ILE A 57 -20.43 -10.01 -9.12
CA ILE A 57 -21.31 -8.83 -9.03
C ILE A 57 -21.09 -7.95 -10.26
N ARG A 58 -22.20 -7.55 -10.90
CA ARG A 58 -22.17 -6.87 -12.19
C ARG A 58 -21.46 -5.52 -12.13
N TYR A 59 -20.80 -5.18 -13.23
CA TYR A 59 -20.30 -3.82 -13.40
C TYR A 59 -21.47 -2.84 -13.58
N LYS A 60 -21.39 -1.70 -12.90
CA LYS A 60 -22.28 -0.56 -13.11
C LYS A 60 -21.46 0.73 -13.01
N TYR A 61 -21.52 1.58 -14.03
CA TYR A 61 -20.87 2.90 -13.98
C TYR A 61 -21.45 3.74 -12.83
N GLY A 62 -20.59 4.28 -11.96
CA GLY A 62 -21.00 4.97 -10.73
C GLY A 62 -21.51 4.02 -9.64
N GLY A 63 -21.44 2.71 -9.84
CA GLY A 63 -21.91 1.69 -8.90
C GLY A 63 -20.99 1.58 -7.69
N LYS A 64 -21.58 1.40 -6.51
CA LYS A 64 -20.87 1.44 -5.22
C LYS A 64 -21.34 0.40 -4.21
N SER A 65 -22.22 -0.53 -4.61
CA SER A 65 -22.80 -1.51 -3.70
C SER A 65 -23.10 -2.84 -4.39
N PRO A 66 -23.16 -3.96 -3.64
CA PRO A 66 -23.49 -5.27 -4.20
C PRO A 66 -24.83 -5.31 -4.93
N GLU A 67 -25.83 -4.59 -4.41
CA GLU A 67 -27.21 -4.62 -4.90
C GLU A 67 -27.36 -3.86 -6.22
N THR A 68 -26.56 -2.81 -6.42
CA THR A 68 -26.63 -1.95 -7.61
C THR A 68 -25.52 -2.24 -8.63
N GLY A 69 -24.52 -3.03 -8.22
CA GLY A 69 -23.29 -3.27 -8.97
C GLY A 69 -22.20 -2.25 -8.64
N PHE A 70 -21.01 -2.50 -9.20
CA PHE A 70 -19.81 -1.72 -8.93
C PHE A 70 -19.16 -1.16 -10.19
N ASP A 71 -18.63 0.06 -10.13
CA ASP A 71 -17.49 0.42 -10.99
C ASP A 71 -16.17 0.05 -10.29
N CYS A 72 -15.03 0.26 -10.95
CA CYS A 72 -13.73 -0.15 -10.42
C CYS A 72 -13.40 0.51 -9.07
N SER A 73 -13.60 1.83 -8.97
CA SER A 73 -13.36 2.58 -7.74
C SER A 73 -14.41 2.32 -6.67
N GLY A 74 -15.68 2.13 -7.03
CA GLY A 74 -16.77 1.82 -6.11
C GLY A 74 -16.62 0.43 -5.50
N PHE A 75 -16.12 -0.54 -6.26
CA PHE A 75 -15.72 -1.86 -5.75
C PHE A 75 -14.61 -1.73 -4.70
N VAL A 76 -13.50 -1.08 -5.04
CA VAL A 76 -12.37 -0.90 -4.10
C VAL A 76 -12.82 -0.15 -2.85
N ARG A 77 -13.56 0.94 -3.01
CA ARG A 77 -14.12 1.73 -1.90
C ARG A 77 -14.97 0.86 -0.97
N TYR A 78 -15.86 0.04 -1.53
CA TYR A 78 -16.71 -0.84 -0.73
C TYR A 78 -15.88 -1.84 0.07
N VAL A 79 -14.93 -2.52 -0.57
CA VAL A 79 -14.07 -3.53 0.09
C VAL A 79 -13.29 -2.92 1.25
N TYR A 80 -12.63 -1.77 1.06
CA TYR A 80 -11.83 -1.13 2.12
C TYR A 80 -12.70 -0.55 3.23
N GLN A 81 -13.91 -0.10 2.91
CA GLN A 81 -14.86 0.31 3.94
C GLN A 81 -15.30 -0.87 4.83
N GLN A 82 -15.54 -2.05 4.25
CA GLN A 82 -15.94 -3.23 5.02
C GLN A 82 -14.79 -3.86 5.80
N ALA A 83 -13.61 -4.00 5.18
CA ALA A 83 -12.48 -4.71 5.76
C ALA A 83 -11.60 -3.84 6.67
N ALA A 84 -11.55 -2.53 6.46
CA ALA A 84 -10.60 -1.67 7.18
C ALA A 84 -11.24 -0.39 7.73
N ASN A 85 -12.56 -0.24 7.60
CA ASN A 85 -13.29 0.99 7.93
C ASN A 85 -12.68 2.25 7.29
N LEU A 86 -12.08 2.11 6.11
CA LEU A 86 -11.44 3.20 5.38
C LEU A 86 -12.40 3.77 4.32
N SER A 87 -12.76 5.05 4.47
CA SER A 87 -13.57 5.75 3.49
C SER A 87 -12.70 6.30 2.36
N LEU A 88 -12.78 5.68 1.19
CA LEU A 88 -12.05 6.10 0.00
C LEU A 88 -12.91 7.03 -0.89
N PRO A 89 -12.28 7.95 -1.66
CA PRO A 89 -12.99 8.72 -2.68
C PRO A 89 -13.49 7.80 -3.80
N HIS A 90 -14.59 8.16 -4.45
CA HIS A 90 -15.16 7.41 -5.57
C HIS A 90 -14.50 7.80 -6.91
N SER A 91 -13.17 7.69 -6.98
CA SER A 91 -12.39 7.98 -8.19
C SER A 91 -11.05 7.25 -8.13
N ALA A 92 -10.75 6.41 -9.13
CA ALA A 92 -9.48 5.68 -9.21
C ALA A 92 -8.27 6.62 -9.16
N ARG A 93 -8.35 7.78 -9.80
CA ARG A 93 -7.30 8.80 -9.79
C ARG A 93 -7.13 9.50 -8.45
N ALA A 94 -8.21 9.71 -7.70
CA ALA A 94 -8.11 10.26 -6.35
C ALA A 94 -7.53 9.22 -5.38
N ILE A 95 -7.96 7.95 -5.51
CA ILE A 95 -7.40 6.84 -4.72
C ILE A 95 -5.90 6.67 -4.99
N SER A 96 -5.44 6.86 -6.24
CA SER A 96 -4.02 6.74 -6.58
C SER A 96 -3.11 7.79 -5.94
N GLN A 97 -3.69 8.82 -5.29
CA GLN A 97 -2.97 9.85 -4.55
C GLN A 97 -2.91 9.56 -3.04
N LEU A 98 -3.53 8.47 -2.59
CA LEU A 98 -3.55 8.06 -1.20
C LEU A 98 -2.47 7.02 -0.92
N GLY A 99 -1.98 7.02 0.32
CA GLY A 99 -1.05 6.01 0.81
C GLY A 99 0.36 6.11 0.23
N LYS A 100 1.11 5.01 0.32
CA LYS A 100 2.50 4.90 -0.11
C LYS A 100 2.61 4.30 -1.51
N THR A 101 3.33 4.97 -2.40
CA THR A 101 3.64 4.45 -3.75
C THR A 101 4.53 3.22 -3.66
N ILE A 102 4.10 2.12 -4.27
CA ILE A 102 4.81 0.83 -4.26
C ILE A 102 5.33 0.51 -5.66
N PRO A 103 6.64 0.21 -5.82
CA PRO A 103 7.15 -0.29 -7.09
C PRO A 103 6.63 -1.71 -7.35
N LYS A 104 6.43 -2.07 -8.63
CA LYS A 104 5.79 -3.35 -9.03
C LYS A 104 6.41 -4.60 -8.37
N HIS A 105 7.72 -4.61 -8.14
CA HIS A 105 8.43 -5.75 -7.57
C HIS A 105 8.27 -5.89 -6.05
N GLU A 106 7.71 -4.89 -5.37
CA GLU A 106 7.41 -4.88 -3.92
C GLU A 106 5.92 -5.08 -3.61
N LEU A 107 5.12 -5.39 -4.64
CA LEU A 107 3.68 -5.61 -4.48
C LEU A 107 3.40 -6.73 -3.49
N LYS A 108 2.60 -6.42 -2.48
CA LYS A 108 2.06 -7.36 -1.50
C LYS A 108 0.54 -7.48 -1.66
N PRO A 109 -0.06 -8.65 -1.36
CA PRO A 109 -1.51 -8.79 -1.36
C PRO A 109 -2.18 -7.69 -0.55
N GLY A 110 -3.28 -7.15 -1.06
CA GLY A 110 -3.95 -5.99 -0.49
C GLY A 110 -3.42 -4.63 -0.97
N ASP A 111 -2.39 -4.59 -1.81
CA ASP A 111 -2.01 -3.35 -2.51
C ASP A 111 -3.02 -3.01 -3.60
N LEU A 112 -3.21 -1.71 -3.86
CA LEU A 112 -3.99 -1.23 -4.99
C LEU A 112 -3.11 -1.13 -6.23
N VAL A 113 -3.58 -1.70 -7.34
CA VAL A 113 -2.91 -1.63 -8.65
C VAL A 113 -3.72 -0.80 -9.62
N PHE A 114 -3.05 0.05 -10.38
CA PHE A 114 -3.68 1.02 -11.25
C PHE A 114 -3.27 0.84 -12.70
N PHE A 115 -4.22 1.16 -13.59
CA PHE A 115 -4.04 0.96 -15.02
C PHE A 115 -4.58 2.14 -15.85
N ASN A 116 -4.06 2.28 -17.07
CA ASN A 116 -4.54 3.18 -18.11
C ASN A 116 -5.47 2.44 -19.10
N THR A 117 -6.75 2.27 -18.77
CA THR A 117 -7.74 1.63 -19.66
C THR A 117 -8.52 2.63 -20.49
N LEU A 118 -8.59 3.90 -20.06
CA LEU A 118 -9.37 4.96 -20.70
C LEU A 118 -8.50 6.08 -21.32
N LYS A 119 -7.27 5.76 -21.73
CA LYS A 119 -6.28 6.74 -22.24
C LYS A 119 -6.01 7.90 -21.26
N SER A 120 -6.20 7.66 -19.97
CA SER A 120 -5.94 8.57 -18.87
C SER A 120 -5.23 7.83 -17.75
N ALA A 121 -4.22 8.48 -17.15
CA ALA A 121 -3.46 7.89 -16.05
C ALA A 121 -4.37 7.60 -14.85
N PHE A 122 -4.17 6.42 -14.24
CA PHE A 122 -4.98 5.91 -13.13
C PHE A 122 -6.49 5.86 -13.43
N SER A 123 -6.86 5.48 -14.65
CA SER A 123 -8.27 5.37 -15.06
C SER A 123 -8.96 4.09 -14.59
N HIS A 124 -8.19 3.09 -14.16
CA HIS A 124 -8.70 1.85 -13.58
C HIS A 124 -7.94 1.49 -12.31
N VAL A 125 -8.63 0.83 -11.37
CA VAL A 125 -8.05 0.33 -10.13
C VAL A 125 -8.55 -1.09 -9.84
N GLY A 126 -7.70 -1.88 -9.18
CA GLY A 126 -8.05 -3.17 -8.61
C GLY A 126 -7.20 -3.49 -7.38
N ILE A 127 -7.50 -4.61 -6.73
CA ILE A 127 -6.84 -5.07 -5.51
C ILE A 127 -5.92 -6.23 -5.88
N TYR A 128 -4.64 -6.11 -5.54
CA TYR A 128 -3.64 -7.13 -5.80
C TYR A 128 -3.83 -8.33 -4.88
N LEU A 129 -3.85 -9.53 -5.46
CA LEU A 129 -4.03 -10.80 -4.74
C LEU A 129 -2.72 -11.55 -4.49
N GLY A 130 -1.60 -11.04 -5.01
CA GLY A 130 -0.36 -11.81 -5.11
C GLY A 130 -0.25 -12.58 -6.44
N ASN A 131 0.96 -13.06 -6.74
CA ASN A 131 1.27 -13.86 -7.92
C ASN A 131 0.81 -13.22 -9.24
N ASN A 132 1.04 -11.91 -9.41
CA ASN A 132 0.59 -11.12 -10.56
C ASN A 132 -0.94 -11.12 -10.80
N ARG A 133 -1.74 -11.58 -9.85
CA ARG A 133 -3.21 -11.56 -9.97
C ARG A 133 -3.80 -10.39 -9.24
N PHE A 134 -4.90 -9.88 -9.77
CA PHE A 134 -5.66 -8.80 -9.15
C PHE A 134 -7.15 -8.99 -9.41
N ILE A 135 -7.97 -8.48 -8.48
CA ILE A 135 -9.43 -8.49 -8.58
C ILE A 135 -9.96 -7.07 -8.80
N HIS A 136 -10.95 -6.92 -9.67
CA HIS A 136 -11.50 -5.62 -10.05
C HIS A 136 -12.94 -5.74 -10.59
N SER A 137 -13.62 -4.61 -10.73
CA SER A 137 -14.83 -4.48 -11.56
C SER A 137 -14.46 -3.80 -12.90
N PRO A 138 -14.40 -4.53 -14.03
CA PRO A 138 -13.71 -4.10 -15.26
C PRO A 138 -14.46 -3.09 -16.12
N SER A 139 -15.68 -3.43 -16.55
CA SER A 139 -16.44 -2.66 -17.54
C SER A 139 -17.84 -3.24 -17.76
N SER A 140 -18.70 -2.46 -18.42
CA SER A 140 -20.06 -2.84 -18.81
C SER A 140 -20.11 -4.20 -19.53
N GLY A 141 -21.11 -5.01 -19.20
CA GLY A 141 -21.26 -6.38 -19.70
C GLY A 141 -20.49 -7.43 -18.89
N GLY A 142 -19.53 -7.02 -18.07
CA GLY A 142 -18.80 -7.87 -17.13
C GLY A 142 -19.33 -7.81 -15.69
N GLY A 143 -18.51 -8.34 -14.78
CA GLY A 143 -18.68 -8.27 -13.33
C GLY A 143 -17.33 -8.43 -12.65
N VAL A 144 -17.33 -8.35 -11.32
CA VAL A 144 -16.13 -8.50 -10.49
C VAL A 144 -15.45 -9.83 -10.80
N ARG A 145 -14.16 -9.80 -11.11
CA ARG A 145 -13.38 -11.00 -11.46
C ARG A 145 -11.90 -10.82 -11.21
N VAL A 146 -11.18 -11.94 -11.23
CA VAL A 146 -9.72 -11.99 -11.14
C VAL A 146 -9.11 -12.00 -12.53
N GLU A 147 -8.07 -11.21 -12.74
CA GLU A 147 -7.28 -11.21 -13.96
C GLU A 147 -5.77 -11.24 -13.66
N ASP A 148 -4.99 -11.59 -14.69
CA ASP A 148 -3.53 -11.67 -14.63
C ASP A 148 -2.88 -10.40 -15.21
N MET A 149 -2.08 -9.72 -14.39
CA MET A 149 -1.30 -8.54 -14.74
C MET A 149 -0.21 -8.82 -15.78
N GLN A 150 0.18 -10.07 -15.98
CA GLN A 150 1.14 -10.47 -17.01
C GLN A 150 0.50 -10.63 -18.39
N SER A 151 -0.83 -10.68 -18.48
CA SER A 151 -1.48 -10.65 -19.80
C SER A 151 -1.11 -9.37 -20.54
N SER A 152 -0.92 -9.47 -21.86
CA SER A 152 -0.45 -8.36 -22.70
C SER A 152 -1.27 -7.08 -22.50
N TYR A 153 -2.59 -7.20 -22.35
CA TYR A 153 -3.49 -6.08 -22.12
C TYR A 153 -3.17 -5.32 -20.83
N TRP A 154 -3.03 -6.02 -19.70
CA TRP A 154 -2.79 -5.41 -18.39
C TRP A 154 -1.35 -4.96 -18.20
N GLN A 155 -0.39 -5.74 -18.73
CA GLN A 155 1.02 -5.42 -18.67
C GLN A 155 1.32 -4.06 -19.31
N GLN A 156 0.75 -3.79 -20.49
CA GLN A 156 0.94 -2.52 -21.21
C GLN A 156 0.24 -1.33 -20.54
N ARG A 157 -0.74 -1.58 -19.66
CA ARG A 157 -1.58 -0.53 -19.06
C ARG A 157 -1.23 -0.24 -17.62
N PHE A 158 -0.45 -1.09 -16.96
CA PHE A 158 -0.03 -0.87 -15.58
C PHE A 158 0.74 0.45 -15.46
N ASN A 159 0.29 1.34 -14.57
CA ASN A 159 0.90 2.66 -14.41
C ASN A 159 1.05 3.11 -12.94
N GLY A 160 0.85 2.22 -11.98
CA GLY A 160 1.23 2.47 -10.59
C GLY A 160 0.59 1.52 -9.59
N ALA A 161 1.04 1.62 -8.33
CA ALA A 161 0.47 0.91 -7.20
C ALA A 161 0.57 1.73 -5.91
N GLN A 162 -0.39 1.53 -5.00
CA GLN A 162 -0.46 2.20 -3.71
C GLN A 162 -0.75 1.20 -2.58
N ARG A 163 -0.12 1.41 -1.41
CA ARG A 163 -0.44 0.72 -0.15
C ARG A 163 -1.05 1.70 0.85
N LEU A 164 -2.12 1.28 1.53
CA LEU A 164 -2.94 2.14 2.40
C LEU A 164 -2.70 1.92 3.91
N ASP A 165 -1.50 1.45 4.28
CA ASP A 165 -1.08 1.06 5.63
C ASP A 165 -1.03 2.22 6.66
N GLY A 166 -1.05 3.48 6.23
CA GLY A 166 -0.94 4.67 7.09
C GLY A 166 -2.19 5.52 7.30
N LEU A 167 -3.33 5.22 6.66
CA LEU A 167 -4.49 6.14 6.68
C LEU A 167 -5.33 6.11 7.97
N GLN A 168 -5.06 5.20 8.91
CA GLN A 168 -5.78 5.14 10.20
C GLN A 168 -5.17 6.02 11.30
N GLU A 169 -3.88 6.36 11.22
CA GLU A 169 -3.21 7.21 12.23
C GLU A 169 -3.84 8.62 12.28
N ASP A 170 -4.26 9.14 11.14
CA ASP A 170 -4.84 10.49 11.02
C ASP A 170 -6.29 10.55 11.54
N ALA A 171 -7.04 9.46 11.43
CA ALA A 171 -8.45 9.39 11.85
C ALA A 171 -8.63 9.39 13.38
N LYS A 172 -7.58 9.06 14.15
CA LYS A 172 -7.60 9.09 15.62
C LYS A 172 -7.16 10.44 16.19
N LYS A 173 -6.78 11.41 15.35
CA LYS A 173 -6.19 12.71 15.76
C LYS A 173 -7.16 13.90 15.76
N THR A 174 -8.45 13.68 15.60
CA THR A 174 -9.45 14.76 15.77
C THR A 174 -9.90 14.79 17.24
N PRO A 175 -9.69 15.91 17.95
CA PRO A 175 -10.10 16.07 19.36
C PRO A 175 -11.62 16.03 19.54
#